data_AF-K1Z0D6-F1
#
_entry.id   AF-K1Z0D6-F1
#
_cell.length_a   1.000
_cell.length_b   1.000
_cell.length_c   1.000
_cell.angle_alpha   90.00
_cell.angle_beta   90.00
_cell.angle_gamma   90.00
#
_symmetry.space_group_name_H-M   'P 1'
#
loop_
_entity.id
_entity.type
_entity.pdbx_description
1 polymer ?
#
loop_
_entity_poly.entity_id
_entity_poly.type
_entity_poly.pdbx_seq_one_letter_code
_entity_poly.pdbx_strand_id
1 'polypeptide(L)'
;MSLPLFLHLFSLGTWFGCVLVEGLLEFQSHKQPENLAFVARVHYLIDRVVEIPSFLLALLSGLWMLKTQNLQGLFLLKIICGLVAIGVNIYCVIPVRKRFTLISKNQNSLLINESKKIYWCFVGVPFGLAALILGILFLPR
;
A
#
# COMPACT_ATOMS: atom_id res chain seq x y z
N MET A 1 -16.85 19.42 4.25
CA MET A 1 -15.83 18.64 3.51
C MET A 1 -16.36 18.33 2.11
N SER A 2 -15.57 18.50 1.05
CA SER A 2 -16.01 18.16 -0.31
C SER A 2 -16.03 16.64 -0.52
N LEU A 3 -16.90 16.15 -1.42
CA LEU A 3 -16.98 14.73 -1.77
C LEU A 3 -15.62 14.11 -2.17
N PRO A 4 -14.82 14.72 -3.09
CA PRO A 4 -13.52 14.13 -3.44
C PRO A 4 -12.55 14.07 -2.27
N LEU A 5 -12.58 15.05 -1.36
CA LEU A 5 -11.73 15.04 -0.16
C LEU A 5 -12.16 13.93 0.81
N PHE A 6 -13.47 13.73 1.00
CA PHE A 6 -13.99 12.61 1.81
C PHE A 6 -13.53 11.26 1.23
N LEU A 7 -13.74 11.03 -0.06
CA LEU A 7 -13.34 9.79 -0.73
C LEU A 7 -11.83 9.55 -0.63
N HIS A 8 -11.03 10.61 -0.79
CA HIS A 8 -9.58 10.54 -0.68
C HIS A 8 -9.11 10.15 0.72
N LEU A 9 -9.64 10.80 1.77
CA LEU A 9 -9.26 10.50 3.15
C LEU A 9 -9.75 9.12 3.60
N PHE A 10 -10.98 8.74 3.20
CA PHE A 10 -11.52 7.42 3.49
C PHE A 10 -10.69 6.31 2.84
N SER A 11 -10.35 6.48 1.56
CA SER A 11 -9.53 5.51 0.81
C SER A 11 -8.10 5.43 1.32
N LEU A 12 -7.47 6.56 1.66
CA LEU A 12 -6.18 6.57 2.34
C LEU A 12 -6.24 5.84 3.68
N GLY A 13 -7.21 6.16 4.54
CA GLY A 13 -7.37 5.51 5.84
C GLY A 13 -7.54 3.99 5.72
N THR A 14 -8.33 3.55 4.75
CA THR A 14 -8.53 2.12 4.45
C THR A 14 -7.23 1.48 3.97
N TRP A 15 -6.53 2.12 3.04
CA TRP A 15 -5.28 1.62 2.49
C TRP A 15 -4.16 1.53 3.54
N PHE A 16 -3.94 2.57 4.34
CA PHE A 16 -2.98 2.52 5.46
C PHE A 16 -3.35 1.45 6.49
N GLY A 17 -4.64 1.22 6.72
CA GLY A 17 -5.13 0.13 7.56
C GLY A 17 -4.70 -1.24 7.02
N CYS A 18 -4.84 -1.49 5.71
CA CYS A 18 -4.38 -2.73 5.07
C CYS A 18 -2.88 -2.93 5.28
N VAL A 19 -2.06 -1.94 4.90
CA VAL A 19 -0.60 -2.01 5.03
C VAL A 19 -0.15 -2.30 6.46
N LEU A 20 -0.86 -1.73 7.46
CA LEU A 20 -0.57 -2.02 8.87
C LEU A 20 -0.89 -3.47 9.23
N VAL A 21 -2.07 -3.97 8.86
CA VAL A 21 -2.49 -5.36 9.12
C VAL A 21 -1.55 -6.35 8.43
N GLU A 22 -1.18 -6.09 7.17
CA GLU A 22 -0.22 -6.89 6.42
C GLU A 22 1.15 -6.89 7.06
N GLY A 23 1.63 -5.72 7.52
CA GLY A 23 2.87 -5.60 8.29
C GLY A 23 2.89 -6.49 9.53
N LEU A 24 1.78 -6.52 10.27
CA LEU A 24 1.65 -7.39 11.45
C LEU A 24 1.63 -8.88 11.07
N LEU A 25 0.88 -9.24 10.02
CA LEU A 25 0.79 -10.62 9.54
C LEU A 25 2.14 -11.14 9.03
N GLU A 26 2.88 -10.33 8.26
CA GLU A 26 4.19 -10.70 7.73
C GLU A 26 5.26 -10.76 8.83
N PHE A 27 5.19 -9.87 9.83
CA PHE A 27 6.05 -9.97 11.00
C PHE A 27 5.80 -11.25 11.80
N GLN A 28 4.54 -11.66 11.95
CA GLN A 28 4.20 -12.92 12.60
C GLN A 28 4.66 -14.14 11.78
N SER A 29 4.45 -14.12 10.46
CA SER A 29 4.89 -15.21 9.56
C SER A 29 6.39 -15.43 9.58
N HIS A 30 7.16 -14.35 9.81
CA HIS A 30 8.61 -14.43 9.94
C HIS A 30 9.05 -15.17 11.21
N LYS A 31 8.30 -15.03 12.32
CA LYS A 31 8.57 -15.74 13.58
C LYS A 31 8.08 -17.18 13.56
N GLN A 32 7.04 -17.46 12.79
CA GLN A 32 6.34 -18.75 12.71
C GLN A 32 6.19 -19.17 11.23
N PRO A 33 7.23 -19.79 10.63
CA PRO A 33 7.24 -20.15 9.21
C PRO A 33 6.08 -21.08 8.80
N GLU A 34 5.52 -21.83 9.74
CA GLU A 34 4.32 -22.65 9.55
C GLU A 34 3.10 -21.83 9.08
N ASN A 35 3.04 -20.54 9.42
CA ASN A 35 1.95 -19.64 9.03
C ASN A 35 2.16 -19.00 7.65
N LEU A 36 3.30 -19.23 7.00
CA LEU A 36 3.68 -18.53 5.77
C LEU A 36 2.67 -18.71 4.64
N ALA A 37 2.15 -19.94 4.47
CA ALA A 37 1.16 -20.24 3.44
C ALA A 37 -0.19 -19.58 3.75
N PHE A 38 -0.59 -19.51 5.03
CA PHE A 38 -1.80 -18.82 5.44
C PHE A 38 -1.68 -17.31 5.19
N VAL A 39 -0.60 -16.70 5.67
CA VAL A 39 -0.36 -15.26 5.53
C VAL A 39 -0.30 -14.86 4.06
N ALA A 40 0.39 -15.62 3.21
CA ALA A 40 0.44 -15.31 1.78
C ALA A 40 -0.92 -15.42 1.06
N ARG A 41 -1.83 -16.31 1.50
CA ARG A 41 -3.21 -16.38 0.98
C ARG A 41 -4.03 -15.18 1.43
N VAL A 42 -3.93 -14.81 2.71
CA VAL A 42 -4.65 -13.68 3.28
C VAL A 42 -4.18 -12.37 2.67
N HIS A 43 -2.86 -12.15 2.57
CA HIS A 43 -2.26 -10.98 1.93
C HIS A 43 -2.76 -10.84 0.48
N TYR A 44 -2.71 -11.91 -0.33
CA TYR A 44 -3.25 -11.85 -1.69
C TYR A 44 -4.74 -11.46 -1.75
N LEU A 45 -5.54 -11.89 -0.77
CA LEU A 45 -6.95 -11.54 -0.70
C LEU A 45 -7.16 -10.07 -0.31
N ILE A 46 -6.42 -9.58 0.70
CA ILE A 46 -6.46 -8.17 1.13
C ILE A 46 -6.05 -7.26 -0.03
N ASP A 47 -4.92 -7.55 -0.68
CA ASP A 47 -4.43 -6.87 -1.89
C ASP A 47 -5.55 -6.70 -2.91
N ARG A 48 -6.19 -7.82 -3.28
CA ARG A 48 -7.12 -7.86 -4.39
C ARG A 48 -8.45 -7.18 -4.07
N VAL A 49 -8.96 -7.35 -2.85
CA VAL A 49 -10.35 -7.01 -2.50
C VAL A 49 -10.44 -5.65 -1.80
N VAL A 50 -9.42 -5.26 -1.05
CA VAL A 50 -9.48 -4.05 -0.21
C VAL A 50 -8.43 -3.05 -0.64
N GLU A 51 -7.18 -3.46 -0.74
CA GLU A 51 -6.06 -2.54 -0.97
C GLU A 51 -6.04 -1.95 -2.39
N ILE A 52 -6.13 -2.78 -3.44
CA ILE A 52 -6.17 -2.29 -4.83
C ILE A 52 -7.32 -1.31 -5.04
N PRO A 53 -8.57 -1.62 -4.66
CA PRO A 53 -9.66 -0.65 -4.74
C PRO A 53 -9.39 0.64 -3.95
N SER A 54 -8.78 0.52 -2.76
CA SER A 54 -8.51 1.67 -1.89
C SER A 54 -7.45 2.59 -2.49
N PHE A 55 -6.27 2.08 -2.88
CA PHE A 55 -5.24 2.96 -3.44
C PHE A 55 -5.65 3.53 -4.80
N LEU A 56 -6.42 2.78 -5.61
CA LEU A 56 -6.98 3.31 -6.86
C LEU A 56 -7.97 4.44 -6.59
N LEU A 57 -8.86 4.28 -5.61
CA LEU A 57 -9.78 5.35 -5.22
C LEU A 57 -9.04 6.57 -4.67
N ALA A 58 -7.97 6.36 -3.90
CA ALA A 58 -7.10 7.44 -3.42
C ALA A 58 -6.42 8.18 -4.57
N LEU A 59 -5.91 7.45 -5.57
CA LEU A 59 -5.30 8.03 -6.77
C LEU A 59 -6.32 8.85 -7.57
N LEU A 60 -7.48 8.28 -7.90
CA LEU A 60 -8.50 8.94 -8.70
C LEU A 60 -9.07 10.18 -8.02
N SER A 61 -9.38 10.08 -6.72
CA SER A 61 -9.84 11.23 -5.94
C SER A 61 -8.76 12.31 -5.78
N GLY A 62 -7.49 11.91 -5.66
CA GLY A 62 -6.36 12.84 -5.63
C GLY A 62 -6.18 13.59 -6.95
N LEU A 63 -6.29 12.90 -8.09
CA LEU A 63 -6.26 13.49 -9.43
C LEU A 63 -7.45 14.44 -9.64
N TRP A 64 -8.63 14.10 -9.12
CA TRP A 64 -9.80 14.97 -9.20
C TRP A 64 -9.61 16.29 -8.44
N MET A 65 -8.88 16.29 -7.33
CA MET A 65 -8.57 17.50 -6.57
C MET A 65 -7.36 18.27 -7.11
N LEU A 66 -6.65 17.74 -8.09
CA LEU A 66 -5.41 18.34 -8.59
C LEU A 66 -5.69 19.62 -9.38
N LYS A 67 -5.03 20.72 -9.00
CA LYS A 67 -5.04 21.99 -9.74
C LYS A 67 -3.61 22.42 -10.04
N THR A 68 -3.41 23.28 -11.04
CA THR A 68 -2.08 23.73 -11.47
C THR A 68 -1.26 24.36 -10.33
N GLN A 69 -1.91 25.11 -9.45
CA GLN A 69 -1.30 25.71 -8.25
C GLN A 69 -0.75 24.68 -7.24
N ASN A 70 -1.21 23.43 -7.31
CA ASN A 70 -0.73 22.35 -6.45
C ASN A 70 0.60 21.74 -6.94
N LEU A 71 1.06 22.09 -8.15
CA LEU A 71 2.29 21.56 -8.74
C LEU A 71 3.55 22.36 -8.35
N GLN A 72 3.55 22.99 -7.18
CA GLN A 72 4.66 23.81 -6.70
C GLN A 72 4.95 23.57 -5.21
N GLY A 73 6.21 23.80 -4.82
CA GLY A 73 6.65 23.76 -3.43
C GLY A 73 6.39 22.45 -2.69
N LEU A 74 6.03 22.56 -1.41
CA LEU A 74 5.76 21.41 -0.54
C LEU A 74 4.54 20.59 -0.95
N PHE A 75 3.57 21.19 -1.68
CA PHE A 75 2.43 20.44 -2.18
C PHE A 75 2.84 19.49 -3.32
N LEU A 76 3.76 19.92 -4.20
CA LEU A 76 4.35 19.02 -5.20
C LEU A 76 5.11 17.87 -4.53
N LEU A 77 5.87 18.15 -3.47
CA LEU A 77 6.56 17.10 -2.71
C LEU A 77 5.57 16.07 -2.14
N LYS A 78 4.43 16.53 -1.58
CA LYS A 78 3.34 15.63 -1.15
C LYS A 78 2.88 14.71 -2.29
N ILE A 79 2.66 15.27 -3.48
CA ILE A 79 2.20 14.50 -4.65
C ILE A 79 3.27 13.46 -5.04
N ILE A 80 4.53 13.86 -5.14
CA ILE A 80 5.64 12.97 -5.49
C ILE A 80 5.74 11.82 -4.48
N CYS A 81 5.72 12.12 -3.17
CA CYS A 81 5.74 11.10 -2.12
C CYS A 81 4.55 10.13 -2.25
N GLY A 82 3.34 10.63 -2.50
CA GLY A 82 2.16 9.79 -2.72
C GLY A 82 2.29 8.88 -3.94
N LEU A 83 2.81 9.41 -5.06
CA LEU A 83 3.04 8.63 -6.28
C LEU A 83 4.13 7.57 -6.08
N VAL A 84 5.21 7.88 -5.35
CA VAL A 84 6.25 6.89 -5.00
C VAL A 84 5.66 5.79 -4.14
N ALA A 85 4.84 6.11 -3.13
CA ALA A 85 4.17 5.11 -2.29
C ALA A 85 3.28 4.18 -3.13
N ILE A 86 2.47 4.73 -4.03
CA ILE A 86 1.64 3.95 -4.97
C ILE A 86 2.52 3.09 -5.88
N GLY A 87 3.62 3.64 -6.41
CA GLY A 87 4.52 2.92 -7.30
C GLY A 87 5.19 1.71 -6.63
N VAL A 88 5.64 1.87 -5.38
CA VAL A 88 6.15 0.76 -4.58
C VAL A 88 5.06 -0.29 -4.37
N ASN A 89 3.83 0.14 -4.10
CA ASN A 89 2.72 -0.79 -3.88
C ASN A 89 2.37 -1.62 -5.12
N ILE A 90 2.36 -0.98 -6.29
CA ILE A 90 2.16 -1.68 -7.57
C ILE A 90 3.25 -2.73 -7.80
N TYR A 91 4.50 -2.42 -7.45
CA TYR A 91 5.60 -3.39 -7.53
C TYR A 91 5.36 -4.61 -6.61
N CYS A 92 4.78 -4.39 -5.43
CA CYS A 92 4.51 -5.43 -4.42
C CYS A 92 3.48 -6.47 -4.82
N VAL A 93 2.58 -6.14 -5.75
CA VAL A 93 1.64 -7.11 -6.33
C VAL A 93 2.39 -8.30 -6.97
N ILE A 94 3.60 -8.09 -7.51
CA ILE A 94 4.38 -9.13 -8.18
C ILE A 94 4.79 -10.25 -7.21
N PRO A 95 5.54 -10.01 -6.12
CA PRO A 95 5.90 -11.06 -5.17
C PRO A 95 4.68 -11.68 -4.49
N VAL A 96 3.62 -10.91 -4.19
CA VAL A 96 2.39 -11.46 -3.58
C VAL A 96 1.72 -12.49 -4.51
N ARG A 97 1.55 -12.17 -5.80
CA ARG A 97 0.99 -13.11 -6.79
C ARG A 97 1.87 -14.34 -7.01
N LYS A 98 3.20 -14.15 -7.01
CA LYS A 98 4.15 -15.27 -7.11
C LYS A 98 4.02 -16.21 -5.91
N ARG A 99 3.99 -15.68 -4.68
CA ARG A 99 3.79 -16.46 -3.44
C ARG A 99 2.48 -17.25 -3.49
N PHE A 100 1.38 -16.60 -3.87
CA PHE A 100 0.09 -17.28 -4.01
C PHE A 100 0.14 -18.46 -4.99
N THR A 101 0.83 -18.29 -6.12
CA THR A 101 1.01 -19.35 -7.13
C THR A 101 1.89 -20.50 -6.63
N LEU A 102 2.96 -20.20 -5.87
CA LEU A 102 3.88 -21.20 -5.32
C LEU A 102 3.22 -22.07 -4.24
N ILE A 103 2.27 -21.52 -3.48
CA ILE A 103 1.46 -22.29 -2.52
C ILE A 103 0.66 -23.36 -3.25
N SER A 104 0.03 -23.03 -4.38
CA SER A 104 -0.74 -24.01 -5.18
C SER A 104 0.14 -25.12 -5.76
N LYS A 105 1.45 -24.90 -5.86
CA LYS A 105 2.44 -25.87 -6.37
C LYS A 105 3.20 -26.62 -5.26
N ASN A 106 2.89 -26.38 -3.98
CA ASN A 106 3.60 -26.94 -2.82
C ASN A 106 5.14 -26.67 -2.84
N GLN A 107 5.57 -25.54 -3.42
CA GLN A 107 7.00 -25.19 -3.56
C GLN A 107 7.49 -24.32 -2.38
N ASN A 108 7.54 -24.90 -1.18
CA ASN A 108 7.80 -24.17 0.07
C ASN A 108 9.18 -23.49 0.14
N SER A 109 10.21 -24.07 -0.48
CA SER A 109 11.57 -23.47 -0.49
C SER A 109 11.62 -22.17 -1.30
N LEU A 110 10.93 -22.12 -2.44
CA LEU A 110 10.82 -20.92 -3.27
C LEU A 110 9.92 -19.86 -2.64
N LEU A 111 8.89 -20.29 -1.88
CA LEU A 111 8.00 -19.40 -1.14
C LEU A 111 8.76 -18.52 -0.13
N ILE A 112 9.73 -19.10 0.59
CA ILE A 112 10.55 -18.36 1.56
C ILE A 112 11.38 -17.27 0.88
N ASN A 113 11.95 -17.55 -0.30
CA ASN A 113 12.75 -16.57 -1.06
C ASN A 113 11.91 -15.40 -1.56
N GLU A 114 10.70 -15.66 -2.08
CA GLU A 114 9.79 -14.59 -2.49
C GLU A 114 9.27 -13.78 -1.29
N SER A 115 9.15 -14.41 -0.11
CA SER A 115 8.70 -13.72 1.11
C SER A 115 9.72 -12.70 1.62
N LYS A 116 11.03 -12.90 1.37
CA LYS A 116 12.04 -11.88 1.66
C LYS A 116 11.85 -10.60 0.84
N LYS A 117 11.26 -10.72 -0.36
CA LYS A 117 11.03 -9.56 -1.24
C LYS A 117 9.90 -8.67 -0.74
N ILE A 118 8.99 -9.20 0.08
CA ILE A 118 7.88 -8.43 0.68
C ILE A 118 8.41 -7.33 1.59
N TYR A 119 9.59 -7.50 2.21
CA TYR A 119 10.16 -6.45 3.06
C TYR A 119 10.50 -5.17 2.29
N TRP A 120 10.80 -5.28 0.98
CA TRP A 120 11.01 -4.11 0.13
C TRP A 120 9.74 -3.29 -0.07
N CYS A 121 8.57 -3.87 0.19
CA CYS A 121 7.28 -3.16 0.14
C CYS A 121 7.15 -2.10 1.23
N PHE A 122 7.79 -2.30 2.38
CA PHE A 122 7.77 -1.30 3.46
C PHE A 122 8.57 -0.04 3.13
N VAL A 123 9.36 -0.02 2.05
CA VAL A 123 10.03 1.19 1.57
C VAL A 123 9.01 2.26 1.15
N GLY A 124 7.80 1.88 0.74
CA GLY A 124 6.73 2.83 0.39
C GLY A 124 6.13 3.57 1.60
N VAL A 125 6.18 2.97 2.79
CA VAL A 125 5.59 3.50 4.02
C VAL A 125 6.11 4.90 4.39
N PRO A 126 7.43 5.18 4.46
CA PRO A 126 7.91 6.52 4.77
C PRO A 126 7.42 7.58 3.77
N PHE A 127 7.30 7.25 2.48
CA PHE A 127 6.76 8.16 1.49
C PHE A 127 5.26 8.39 1.68
N GLY A 128 4.50 7.32 1.98
CA GLY A 128 3.08 7.44 2.34
C GLY A 128 2.86 8.34 3.56
N LEU A 129 3.64 8.13 4.62
CA LEU A 129 3.56 8.95 5.85
C LEU A 129 3.95 10.40 5.58
N ALA A 130 5.00 10.66 4.81
CA ALA A 130 5.37 12.01 4.40
C ALA A 130 4.25 12.71 3.62
N ALA A 131 3.63 12.01 2.67
CA ALA A 131 2.49 12.54 1.91
C ALA A 131 1.27 12.83 2.81
N LEU A 132 1.00 11.98 3.80
CA LEU A 132 -0.08 12.16 4.77
C LEU A 132 0.18 13.38 5.67
N ILE A 133 1.38 13.48 6.26
CA ILE A 133 1.78 14.59 7.13
C ILE A 133 1.67 15.92 6.38
N LEU A 134 2.25 16.00 5.17
CA LEU A 134 2.12 17.19 4.32
C LEU A 134 0.65 17.45 3.98
N GLY A 135 -0.14 16.42 3.69
CA GLY A 135 -1.58 16.55 3.45
C GLY A 135 -2.35 17.17 4.60
N ILE A 136 -2.04 16.77 5.84
CA ILE A 136 -2.64 17.34 7.04
C ILE A 136 -2.25 18.82 7.21
N LEU A 137 -0.98 19.16 6.94
CA LEU A 137 -0.51 20.54 7.00
C LEU A 137 -1.21 21.46 5.97
N PHE A 138 -1.66 20.90 4.85
CA PHE A 138 -2.37 21.62 3.78
C PHE A 138 -3.90 21.49 3.84
N LEU A 139 -4.48 20.88 4.88
CA LEU A 139 -5.93 20.86 5.05
C LEU A 139 -6.43 22.30 5.28
N PRO A 140 -7.43 22.78 4.51
CA PRO A 140 -8.06 24.06 4.81
C PRO A 140 -8.67 24.00 6.21
N ARG A 141 -8.28 24.96 7.06
CA ARG A 141 -8.83 25.14 8.42
C ARG A 141 -10.23 25.74 8.35
#